data_AF-A0A9J5ZA02-F1
#
_entry.id   AF-A0A9J5ZA02-F1
#
_cell.length_a   1.000
_cell.length_b   1.000
_cell.length_c   1.000
_cell.angle_alpha   90.00
_cell.angle_beta   90.00
_cell.angle_gamma   90.00
#
_symmetry.space_group_name_H-M   'P 1'
#
loop_
_entity.id
_entity.type
_entity.pdbx_description
1 polymer ?
#
loop_
_entity_poly.entity_id
_entity_poly.type
_entity_poly.pdbx_seq_one_letter_code
_entity_poly.pdbx_strand_id
1 'polypeptide(L)' 'MSSEQFRVWSCSELVVCAFFLLDFTVGDMSELGICESFKVKQAVLLSATEVTEMILRVDEIITCAPRRREGM' A
#
# COMPACT_ATOMS: atom_id res chain seq x y z
N MET A 1 -26.91 -0.01 3.06
CA MET A 1 -25.68 -0.53 3.72
C MET A 1 -25.83 -2.03 3.92
N SER A 2 -26.04 -2.72 2.80
CA SER A 2 -26.49 -4.11 2.72
C SER A 2 -25.38 -4.96 2.08
N SER A 3 -24.84 -5.88 2.87
CA SER A 3 -24.53 -7.26 2.51
C SER A 3 -23.53 -7.65 1.40
N GLU A 4 -22.76 -6.78 0.75
CA GLU A 4 -21.83 -7.24 -0.33
C GLU A 4 -20.32 -7.11 -0.09
N GLN A 5 -19.84 -6.75 1.11
CA GLN A 5 -18.40 -6.58 1.36
C GLN A 5 -17.62 -7.87 1.73
N PHE A 6 -18.28 -9.03 1.83
CA PHE A 6 -17.71 -10.24 2.47
C PHE A 6 -17.43 -11.40 1.51
N ARG A 7 -17.20 -11.15 0.21
CA ARG A 7 -16.39 -12.09 -0.57
C ARG A 7 -14.93 -11.91 -0.16
N VAL A 8 -14.62 -12.42 1.03
CA VAL A 8 -13.27 -12.75 1.47
C VAL A 8 -12.68 -13.59 0.36
N TRP A 9 -11.82 -12.97 -0.44
CA TRP A 9 -11.06 -13.64 -1.47
C TRP A 9 -10.37 -14.82 -0.78
N SER A 10 -10.73 -16.04 -1.20
CA SER A 10 -10.18 -17.25 -0.60
C SER A 10 -8.67 -17.19 -0.65
N CYS A 11 -8.07 -17.44 0.50
CA CYS A 11 -6.65 -17.64 0.71
C CYS A 11 -6.20 -18.94 0.03
N SER A 12 -6.35 -19.06 -1.29
CA SER A 12 -6.05 -20.30 -2.01
C SER A 12 -5.11 -20.17 -3.20
N GLU A 13 -4.94 -19.01 -3.85
CA GLU A 13 -4.19 -19.02 -5.11
C GLU A 13 -3.21 -17.88 -5.40
N LEU A 14 -2.98 -16.90 -4.52
CA LEU A 14 -2.07 -15.80 -4.86
C LEU A 14 -1.01 -15.52 -3.78
N VAL A 15 0.18 -16.02 -4.10
CA VAL A 15 1.51 -15.66 -3.57
C VAL A 15 1.68 -15.87 -2.07
N VAL A 16 1.90 -17.14 -1.72
CA VAL A 16 2.39 -17.54 -0.41
C VAL A 16 3.89 -17.26 -0.23
N CYS A 17 4.68 -17.11 -1.29
CA CYS A 17 6.13 -16.93 -1.13
C CYS A 17 6.50 -15.53 -0.59
N ALA A 18 7.12 -15.49 0.59
CA ALA A 18 7.78 -14.31 1.16
C ALA A 18 9.29 -14.40 1.05
N PHE A 19 9.93 -13.23 1.06
CA PHE A 19 11.36 -13.11 1.31
C PHE A 19 11.63 -13.01 2.82
N PHE A 20 12.50 -13.88 3.34
CA PHE A 20 12.92 -13.85 4.73
C PHE A 20 14.15 -12.94 4.90
N LEU A 21 13.98 -11.87 5.67
CA LEU A 21 14.98 -10.78 5.80
C LEU A 21 16.27 -11.18 6.55
N LEU A 22 16.28 -12.28 7.30
CA LEU A 22 17.47 -12.70 8.06
C LEU A 22 18.35 -13.68 7.26
N ASP A 23 17.72 -14.64 6.57
CA ASP A 23 18.45 -15.70 5.86
C ASP A 23 18.53 -15.45 4.35
N PHE A 24 17.91 -14.37 3.86
CA PHE A 24 17.81 -14.03 2.44
C PHE A 24 17.22 -15.17 1.57
N THR A 25 16.34 -16.00 2.15
CA THR A 25 15.69 -17.13 1.50
C THR A 25 14.24 -16.81 1.14
N VAL A 26 13.69 -17.55 0.19
CA VAL A 26 12.26 -17.52 -0.14
C VAL A 26 11.58 -18.65 0.63
N GLY A 27 10.49 -18.36 1.33
CA GLY A 27 9.70 -19.34 2.10
C GLY A 27 8.19 -19.13 1.93
N ASP A 28 7.41 -20.18 2.19
CA ASP A 28 5.94 -20.15 2.12
C ASP A 28 5.35 -19.50 3.40
N MET A 29 4.63 -18.38 3.25
CA MET A 29 3.95 -17.65 4.32
C MET A 29 2.83 -18.44 4.99
N SER A 30 2.18 -19.37 4.28
CA SER A 30 1.12 -20.22 4.83
C SER A 30 1.73 -21.27 5.76
N GLU A 31 2.86 -21.87 5.38
CA GLU A 31 3.58 -22.83 6.23
C GLU A 31 4.19 -22.13 7.47
N LEU A 32 4.66 -20.89 7.31
CA LEU A 32 5.20 -20.07 8.39
C LEU A 32 4.12 -19.41 9.27
N GLY A 33 2.84 -19.47 8.89
CA GLY A 33 1.73 -18.87 9.62
C GLY A 33 1.76 -17.34 9.67
N ILE A 34 2.48 -16.69 8.75
CA ILE A 34 2.60 -15.23 8.69
C ILE A 34 1.41 -14.70 7.86
N CYS A 35 0.42 -14.14 8.56
CA CYS A 35 -0.79 -13.59 7.95
C CYS A 35 -0.89 -12.08 8.22
N GLU A 36 -1.10 -11.31 7.15
CA GLU A 36 -1.41 -9.88 7.27
C GLU A 36 -2.92 -9.66 7.16
N SER A 37 -3.42 -8.59 7.79
CA SER A 37 -4.85 -8.27 7.68
C SER A 37 -5.20 -7.81 6.26
N PHE A 38 -6.28 -8.37 5.71
CA PHE A 38 -6.77 -7.99 4.39
C PHE A 38 -7.05 -6.48 4.27
N LYS A 39 -7.59 -5.87 5.34
CA LYS A 39 -7.90 -4.44 5.38
C LYS A 39 -6.66 -3.57 5.18
N VAL A 40 -5.50 -3.97 5.71
CA VAL A 40 -4.26 -3.21 5.53
C VAL A 40 -3.80 -3.28 4.08
N LYS A 41 -3.76 -4.47 3.47
CA LYS A 41 -3.39 -4.61 2.04
C LYS A 41 -4.34 -3.84 1.12
N GLN A 42 -5.64 -3.90 1.41
CA GLN A 42 -6.64 -3.14 0.66
C GLN A 42 -6.43 -1.63 0.80
N ALA A 43 -6.20 -1.13 2.03
CA ALA A 43 -5.96 0.29 2.28
C ALA A 43 -4.70 0.80 1.56
N VAL A 44 -3.63 -0.01 1.55
CA VAL A 44 -2.39 0.31 0.82
C VAL A 44 -2.67 0.47 -0.67
N LEU A 45 -3.39 -0.47 -1.30
CA LEU A 45 -3.72 -0.38 -2.72
C LEU A 45 -4.57 0.86 -3.04
N LEU A 46 -5.62 1.10 -2.24
CA LEU A 46 -6.51 2.24 -2.45
C LEU A 46 -5.78 3.58 -2.32
N SER A 47 -5.00 3.75 -1.25
CA SER A 47 -4.23 4.97 -1.03
C SER A 47 -3.17 5.19 -2.11
N ALA A 48 -2.49 4.12 -2.54
CA ALA A 48 -1.52 4.20 -3.63
C ALA A 48 -2.18 4.62 -4.95
N THR A 49 -3.36 4.08 -5.28
CA THR A 49 -4.09 4.47 -6.50
C THR A 49 -4.57 5.93 -6.45
N GLU A 50 -5.09 6.39 -5.32
CA GLU A 50 -5.53 7.77 -5.12
C GLU A 50 -4.35 8.74 -5.33
N VAL A 51 -3.21 8.47 -4.68
CA VAL A 51 -2.01 9.30 -4.82
C VAL A 51 -1.45 9.24 -6.24
N THR A 52 -1.49 8.07 -6.89
CA THR A 52 -1.01 7.93 -8.27
C THR A 52 -1.83 8.78 -9.24
N GLU A 53 -3.15 8.80 -9.10
CA GLU A 53 -4.02 9.68 -9.89
C GLU A 53 -3.71 11.16 -9.63
N MET A 54 -3.39 11.53 -8.38
CA MET A 54 -2.98 12.89 -8.04
C MET A 54 -1.63 13.26 -8.69
N ILE A 55 -0.63 12.38 -8.63
CA ILE A 55 0.72 12.63 -9.16
C ILE A 55 0.71 12.65 -10.70
N LEU A 56 0.06 11.67 -11.34
CA LEU A 56 0.05 11.54 -12.80
C LEU A 56 -0.68 12.70 -13.50
N ARG A 57 -1.51 13.45 -12.78
CA ARG A 57 -2.19 14.65 -13.30
C ARG A 57 -1.40 15.94 -13.11
N VAL A 58 -0.28 15.90 -12.38
CA VAL A 58 0.58 17.08 -12.19
C VAL A 58 1.58 17.14 -13.33
N ASP A 59 1.35 18.04 -14.28
CA ASP A 59 2.29 18.30 -15.37
C ASP A 59 3.49 19.14 -14.90
N GLU A 60 3.22 20.26 -14.20
CA GLU A 60 4.25 21.20 -13.75
C GLU A 60 3.98 21.70 -12.32
N ILE A 61 5.05 21.80 -11.52
CA ILE A 61 5.01 22.35 -10.17
C ILE A 61 5.65 23.74 -10.19
N ILE A 62 4.83 24.78 -10.14
CA ILE A 62 5.31 26.17 -10.01
C ILE A 62 5.36 26.53 -8.52
N THR A 63 6.55 26.81 -8.01
CA THR A 63 6.74 27.22 -6.61
C THR A 63 6.80 28.75 -6.50
N CYS A 64 6.04 29.33 -5.58
CA CYS A 64 6.13 30.75 -5.26
C CYS A 64 7.43 31.03 -4.49
N ALA A 65 8.02 32.21 -4.71
CA ALA A 65 9.14 32.67 -3.90
C ALA A 65 8.79 32.62 -2.39
N PRO A 66 9.71 32.18 -1.53
CA PRO A 66 9.44 32.06 -0.10
C PRO A 66 9.04 33.42 0.48
N ARG A 67 7.97 33.46 1.30
CA ARG A 67 7.58 34.67 2.03
C ARG A 67 8.75 35.11 2.90
N ARG A 68 9.17 36.38 2.79
CA ARG A 68 10.18 36.98 3.67
C ARG A 68 9.69 36.83 5.11
N ARG A 69 10.39 36.02 5.91
CA ARG A 69 10.20 36.01 7.36
C ARG A 69 10.93 37.25 7.87
N GLU A 70 10.18 38.26 8.29
CA GLU A 70 10.76 39.33 9.10
C GLU A 70 11.32 38.67 10.35
N GLY A 71 12.60 38.92 10.63
CA GLY A 71 13.33 38.28 11.72
C GLY A 71 12.64 38.55 13.05
N MET A 72 12.65 37.52 13.90
CA MET A 72 12.36 37.63 15.33
C MET A 72 13.38 38.55 16.01
#